data_AF-A0A0P1MT82-F1
#
_entry.id   AF-A0A0P1MT82-F1
#
_cell.length_a   1.000
_cell.length_b   1.000
_cell.length_c   1.000
_cell.angle_alpha   90.00
_cell.angle_beta   90.00
_cell.angle_gamma   90.00
#
_symmetry.space_group_name_H-M   'P 1'
#
loop_
_entity.id
_entity.type
_entity.pdbx_description
1 polymer ?
#
loop_
_entity_poly.entity_id
_entity_poly.type
_entity_poly.pdbx_seq_one_letter_code
_entity_poly.pdbx_strand_id
1 'polypeptide(L)'
;MKREESTNKIISKLQEGINLAKCRKCGCMKETLEKLRAYFETSQIEYSAILENIEKYLNGMEQIKYACLGCEYCYPAVAMNVFNKAFPEAESSALSCTFEVREKTWPVVAGEYFAFCDGVECPVAVSTLASVELAEQLVKVRPKELCIVGKTETENIGIDKIIKNTITNPTIRALLLVGKDPEGHYSGRTILALKENGVDEKMRIIASPGKHPILKNVTREEVETFRKQVQVIDMIGCEDINTIVDEIRKISRQVIASCSSCEFTGEIKSTESVQVIQAQEPDRVEMDRAGYFVIIPQREREIIVVEHYSYENKLLRVIEGKDARSIYWTIIKNGWVTQLSHAAYLGKELMKAELSIKLGFKYVQDGQ
;
A
#
# COMPACT_ATOMS: atom_id res chain seq x y z
N MET A 1 2.18 33.09 -4.25
CA MET A 1 0.80 32.80 -4.70
C MET A 1 -0.11 33.00 -3.51
N LYS A 2 -1.08 33.89 -3.62
CA LYS A 2 -2.07 34.09 -2.54
C LYS A 2 -2.86 32.78 -2.38
N ARG A 3 -3.18 32.35 -1.16
CA ARG A 3 -3.90 31.08 -0.89
C ARG A 3 -5.19 30.95 -1.72
N GLU A 4 -5.86 32.07 -1.95
CA GLU A 4 -7.02 32.23 -2.83
C GLU A 4 -6.78 31.85 -4.32
N GLU A 5 -5.60 32.15 -4.86
CA GLU A 5 -5.22 31.74 -6.22
C GLU A 5 -5.04 30.21 -6.30
N SER A 6 -4.58 29.61 -5.20
CA SER A 6 -4.37 28.17 -5.10
C SER A 6 -5.70 27.42 -4.97
N THR A 7 -6.64 27.92 -4.17
CA THR A 7 -7.99 27.36 -4.04
C THR A 7 -8.75 27.40 -5.37
N ASN A 8 -8.65 28.51 -6.12
CA ASN A 8 -9.23 28.60 -7.47
C ASN A 8 -8.65 27.56 -8.44
N LYS A 9 -7.33 27.34 -8.38
CA LYS A 9 -6.66 26.34 -9.22
C LYS A 9 -7.04 24.91 -8.84
N ILE A 10 -7.22 24.63 -7.55
CA ILE A 10 -7.73 23.34 -7.05
C ILE A 10 -9.12 23.09 -7.62
N ILE A 11 -10.04 24.05 -7.47
CA ILE A 11 -11.42 23.93 -7.98
C ILE A 11 -11.46 23.72 -9.49
N SER A 12 -10.70 24.51 -10.26
CA SER A 12 -10.61 24.35 -11.72
C SER A 12 -10.21 22.93 -12.12
N LYS A 13 -9.21 22.34 -11.44
CA LYS A 13 -8.75 20.98 -11.75
C LYS A 13 -9.75 19.90 -11.34
N LEU A 14 -10.41 20.06 -10.19
CA LEU A 14 -11.49 19.17 -9.77
C LEU A 14 -12.68 19.23 -10.73
N GLN A 15 -13.06 20.42 -11.19
CA GLN A 15 -14.15 20.62 -12.14
C GLN A 15 -13.87 19.95 -13.49
N GLU A 16 -12.66 20.13 -14.04
CA GLU A 16 -12.23 19.44 -15.27
C GLU A 16 -12.35 17.90 -15.10
N GLY A 17 -11.96 17.38 -13.94
CA GLY A 17 -12.12 15.97 -13.61
C GLY A 17 -13.58 15.54 -13.52
N ILE A 18 -14.41 16.23 -12.73
CA ILE A 18 -15.82 15.87 -12.48
C ILE A 18 -16.67 15.85 -13.75
N ASN A 19 -16.31 16.64 -14.77
CA ASN A 19 -16.98 16.58 -16.07
C ASN A 19 -16.78 15.24 -16.80
N LEU A 20 -15.74 14.48 -16.46
CA LEU A 20 -15.45 13.18 -17.05
C LEU A 20 -16.18 12.05 -16.30
N ALA A 21 -16.93 11.23 -17.05
CA ALA A 21 -17.65 10.07 -16.49
C ALA A 21 -16.72 9.08 -15.76
N LYS A 22 -15.48 8.94 -16.23
CA LYS A 22 -14.47 8.09 -15.57
C LYS A 22 -14.04 8.63 -14.20
N CYS A 23 -14.03 9.94 -13.99
CA CYS A 23 -13.61 10.52 -12.72
C CYS A 23 -14.73 10.49 -11.68
N ARG A 24 -16.00 10.62 -12.09
CA ARG A 24 -17.17 10.50 -11.19
C ARG A 24 -17.34 9.11 -10.57
N LYS A 25 -16.65 8.09 -11.10
CA LYS A 25 -16.66 6.70 -10.63
C LYS A 25 -15.34 6.28 -9.97
N CYS A 26 -14.41 7.22 -9.78
CA CYS A 26 -13.05 6.97 -9.35
C CYS A 26 -12.86 7.18 -7.84
N GLY A 27 -12.27 6.19 -7.15
CA GLY A 27 -11.91 6.30 -5.74
C GLY A 27 -10.96 7.47 -5.46
N CYS A 28 -9.92 7.66 -6.28
CA CYS A 28 -8.98 8.77 -6.12
C CYS A 28 -9.66 10.15 -6.14
N MET A 29 -10.70 10.33 -6.97
CA MET A 29 -11.46 11.59 -7.01
C MET A 29 -12.27 11.78 -5.73
N LYS A 30 -12.98 10.73 -5.31
CA LYS A 30 -13.78 10.75 -4.08
C LYS A 30 -12.92 11.06 -2.85
N GLU A 31 -11.82 10.33 -2.68
CA GLU A 31 -10.90 10.52 -1.55
C GLU A 31 -10.29 11.92 -1.52
N THR A 32 -9.97 12.48 -2.69
CA THR A 32 -9.43 13.84 -2.79
C THR A 32 -10.48 14.87 -2.34
N LEU A 33 -11.73 14.73 -2.81
CA LEU A 33 -12.82 15.61 -2.39
C LEU A 33 -13.10 15.50 -0.88
N GLU A 34 -13.13 14.29 -0.32
CA GLU A 34 -13.34 14.06 1.12
C GLU A 34 -12.19 14.66 1.96
N LYS A 35 -10.94 14.50 1.53
CA LYS A 35 -9.78 15.09 2.21
C LYS A 35 -9.81 16.63 2.20
N LEU A 36 -10.10 17.22 1.04
CA LEU A 36 -10.20 18.68 0.94
C LEU A 36 -11.37 19.22 1.77
N ARG A 37 -12.52 18.53 1.76
CA ARG A 37 -13.66 18.87 2.60
C ARG A 37 -13.27 18.87 4.09
N ALA A 38 -12.69 17.77 4.57
CA ALA A 38 -12.28 17.62 5.97
C ALA A 38 -11.31 18.73 6.41
N TYR A 39 -10.39 19.13 5.53
CA TYR A 39 -9.47 20.22 5.82
C TYR A 39 -10.19 21.57 5.89
N PHE A 40 -10.92 21.95 4.85
CA PHE A 40 -11.54 23.29 4.79
C PHE A 40 -12.71 23.47 5.76
N GLU A 41 -13.37 22.39 6.21
CA GLU A 41 -14.42 22.43 7.22
C GLU A 41 -13.94 23.01 8.56
N THR A 42 -12.65 22.88 8.89
CA THR A 42 -12.11 23.40 10.17
C THR A 42 -11.99 24.93 10.22
N SER A 43 -12.17 25.66 9.11
CA SER A 43 -12.01 27.11 9.05
C SER A 43 -13.15 27.82 8.30
N GLN A 44 -14.39 27.30 8.46
CA GLN A 44 -15.66 27.64 7.76
C GLN A 44 -15.83 29.04 7.16
N ILE A 45 -15.28 30.10 7.76
CA ILE A 45 -15.47 31.49 7.32
C ILE A 45 -14.55 31.89 6.16
N GLU A 46 -13.31 31.36 6.08
CA GLU A 46 -12.33 31.77 5.06
C GLU A 46 -12.48 31.00 3.73
N TYR A 47 -13.08 29.81 3.77
CA TYR A 47 -13.09 28.85 2.65
C TYR A 47 -14.49 28.37 2.23
N SER A 48 -15.54 29.13 2.55
CA SER A 48 -16.94 28.76 2.23
C SER A 48 -17.16 28.47 0.74
N ALA A 49 -16.61 29.30 -0.15
CA ALA A 49 -16.77 29.14 -1.60
C ALA A 49 -16.15 27.86 -2.17
N ILE A 50 -15.00 27.41 -1.64
CA ILE A 50 -14.37 26.14 -2.07
C ILE A 50 -15.13 24.95 -1.48
N LEU A 51 -15.63 25.05 -0.24
CA LEU A 51 -16.46 24.01 0.39
C LEU A 51 -17.75 23.76 -0.39
N GLU A 52 -18.48 24.80 -0.78
CA GLU A 52 -19.72 24.67 -1.57
C GLU A 52 -19.47 23.92 -2.89
N ASN A 53 -18.36 24.20 -3.56
CA ASN A 53 -17.97 23.50 -4.79
C ASN A 53 -17.62 22.03 -4.51
N ILE A 54 -16.85 21.75 -3.44
CA ILE A 54 -16.49 20.37 -3.07
C ILE A 54 -17.73 19.56 -2.72
N GLU A 55 -18.68 20.11 -1.96
CA GLU A 55 -19.94 19.44 -1.64
C GLU A 55 -20.77 19.16 -2.88
N LYS A 56 -20.86 20.13 -3.80
CA LYS A 56 -21.52 19.93 -5.09
C LYS A 56 -20.88 18.79 -5.90
N TYR A 57 -19.55 18.70 -5.89
CA TYR A 57 -18.84 17.63 -6.59
C TYR A 57 -19.02 16.28 -5.93
N LEU A 58 -19.00 16.20 -4.59
CA LEU A 58 -19.29 14.97 -3.84
C LEU A 58 -20.70 14.45 -4.12
N ASN A 59 -21.69 15.34 -4.15
CA ASN A 59 -23.07 14.99 -4.49
C ASN A 59 -23.23 14.54 -5.96
N GLY A 60 -22.36 15.01 -6.84
CA GLY A 60 -22.30 14.60 -8.24
C GLY A 60 -21.53 13.31 -8.51
N MET A 61 -20.93 12.69 -7.48
CA MET A 61 -20.21 11.42 -7.63
C MET A 61 -21.20 10.27 -7.86
N GLU A 62 -20.83 9.37 -8.77
CA GLU A 62 -21.56 8.14 -9.05
C GLU A 62 -20.98 7.00 -8.20
N GLN A 63 -21.61 5.82 -8.24
CA GLN A 63 -21.08 4.64 -7.55
C GLN A 63 -19.64 4.36 -7.98
N ILE A 64 -18.72 4.30 -7.01
CA ILE A 64 -17.30 4.04 -7.25
C ILE A 64 -17.15 2.65 -7.87
N LYS A 65 -16.58 2.62 -9.08
CA LYS A 65 -16.34 1.38 -9.84
C LYS A 65 -14.93 0.85 -9.69
N TYR A 66 -13.97 1.72 -9.39
CA TYR A 66 -12.56 1.38 -9.21
C TYR A 66 -11.91 2.32 -8.21
N ALA A 67 -10.99 1.80 -7.41
CA ALA A 67 -10.20 2.60 -6.48
C ALA A 67 -9.32 3.61 -7.23
N CYS A 68 -8.57 3.13 -8.23
CA CYS A 68 -7.79 3.92 -9.18
C CYS A 68 -7.90 3.28 -10.57
N LEU A 69 -8.01 4.11 -11.62
CA LEU A 69 -8.03 3.64 -13.01
C LEU A 69 -6.64 3.66 -13.67
N GLY A 70 -5.62 4.23 -13.00
CA GLY A 70 -4.30 4.40 -13.60
C GLY A 70 -4.28 5.40 -14.77
N CYS A 71 -5.10 6.47 -14.72
CA CYS A 71 -5.17 7.45 -15.80
C CYS A 71 -3.81 8.09 -16.13
N GLU A 72 -3.50 8.25 -17.42
CA GLU A 72 -2.36 9.02 -17.93
C GLU A 72 -2.32 10.44 -17.34
N TYR A 73 -3.49 11.09 -17.24
CA TYR A 73 -3.66 12.35 -16.53
C TYR A 73 -4.69 12.23 -15.40
N CYS A 74 -4.27 12.52 -14.17
CA CYS A 74 -5.08 12.37 -12.96
C CYS A 74 -5.42 13.74 -12.34
N TYR A 75 -6.58 14.28 -12.69
CA TYR A 75 -7.12 15.53 -12.14
C TYR A 75 -7.10 15.62 -10.60
N PRO A 76 -7.54 14.61 -9.84
CA PRO A 76 -7.49 14.70 -8.38
C PRO A 76 -6.06 14.76 -7.84
N ALA A 77 -5.11 14.04 -8.46
CA ALA A 77 -3.70 14.12 -8.07
C ALA A 77 -3.11 15.52 -8.34
N VAL A 78 -3.45 16.13 -9.48
CA VAL A 78 -3.00 17.50 -9.80
C VAL A 78 -3.59 18.51 -8.82
N ALA A 79 -4.87 18.38 -8.49
CA ALA A 79 -5.53 19.22 -7.48
C ALA A 79 -4.85 19.08 -6.11
N MET A 80 -4.54 17.84 -5.69
CA MET A 80 -3.88 17.57 -4.42
C MET A 80 -2.44 18.10 -4.38
N ASN A 81 -1.72 18.07 -5.51
CA ASN A 81 -0.39 18.67 -5.61
C ASN A 81 -0.42 20.19 -5.40
N VAL A 82 -1.44 20.87 -5.94
CA VAL A 82 -1.63 22.31 -5.72
C VAL A 82 -1.98 22.56 -4.25
N PHE A 83 -2.86 21.75 -3.67
CA PHE A 83 -3.25 21.82 -2.27
C PHE A 83 -2.04 21.67 -1.32
N ASN A 84 -1.27 20.59 -1.43
CA ASN A 84 -0.11 20.35 -0.56
C ASN A 84 0.97 21.44 -0.69
N LYS A 85 1.09 22.06 -1.88
CA LYS A 85 2.01 23.18 -2.07
C LYS A 85 1.53 24.46 -1.37
N ALA A 86 0.21 24.67 -1.30
CA ALA A 86 -0.40 25.87 -0.74
C ALA A 86 -0.71 25.78 0.76
N PHE A 87 -0.94 24.57 1.27
CA PHE A 87 -1.36 24.26 2.64
C PHE A 87 -0.46 23.18 3.26
N PRO A 88 0.85 23.44 3.45
CA PRO A 88 1.78 22.46 4.00
C PRO A 88 1.42 21.99 5.42
N GLU A 89 0.71 22.81 6.19
CA GLU A 89 0.21 22.48 7.54
C GLU A 89 -0.84 21.35 7.57
N ALA A 90 -1.54 21.12 6.46
CA ALA A 90 -2.58 20.11 6.32
C ALA A 90 -2.08 18.67 6.44
N GLU A 91 -0.77 18.43 6.26
CA GLU A 91 -0.18 17.09 6.28
C GLU A 91 -0.01 16.52 7.70
N SER A 92 -0.19 17.34 8.74
CA SER A 92 -0.06 16.93 10.15
C SER A 92 -1.24 16.09 10.67
N SER A 93 -2.35 15.98 9.94
CA SER A 93 -3.52 15.16 10.31
C SER A 93 -3.70 13.90 9.46
N ALA A 94 -2.80 13.62 8.50
CA ALA A 94 -2.86 12.42 7.68
C ALA A 94 -2.19 11.24 8.39
N LEU A 95 -3.02 10.30 8.86
CA LEU A 95 -2.67 8.97 9.39
C LEU A 95 -1.30 8.46 8.90
N SER A 96 -0.35 8.36 9.83
CA SER A 96 0.92 7.67 9.62
C SER A 96 0.63 6.20 9.32
N CYS A 97 0.89 5.76 8.09
CA CYS A 97 1.02 4.33 7.82
C CYS A 97 2.39 3.88 8.37
N THR A 98 2.39 3.49 9.63
CA THR A 98 3.58 3.10 10.40
C THR A 98 3.99 1.66 10.09
N PHE A 99 5.30 1.40 9.94
CA PHE A 99 5.84 0.08 9.61
C PHE A 99 5.99 -0.84 10.83
N GLU A 100 5.81 -2.14 10.60
CA GLU A 100 6.19 -3.20 11.55
C GLU A 100 7.72 -3.35 11.60
N VAL A 101 8.33 -3.22 12.79
CA VAL A 101 9.76 -3.48 13.04
C VAL A 101 9.89 -4.63 14.04
N ARG A 102 10.62 -5.70 13.69
CA ARG A 102 10.95 -6.86 14.53
C ARG A 102 12.37 -6.71 15.06
N GLU A 103 12.52 -6.49 16.37
CA GLU A 103 13.81 -6.10 16.99
C GLU A 103 14.90 -7.20 17.05
N LYS A 104 14.60 -8.47 16.74
CA LYS A 104 15.54 -9.59 16.99
C LYS A 104 15.80 -10.53 15.81
N THR A 105 15.16 -10.32 14.67
CA THR A 105 15.35 -11.14 13.48
C THR A 105 15.38 -10.25 12.26
N TRP A 106 16.47 -10.30 11.51
CA TRP A 106 16.54 -9.66 10.20
C TRP A 106 15.84 -10.55 9.14
N PRO A 107 15.08 -9.99 8.18
CA PRO A 107 14.82 -8.56 7.98
C PRO A 107 13.87 -7.97 9.03
N VAL A 108 14.21 -6.78 9.52
CA VAL A 108 13.48 -6.15 10.64
C VAL A 108 12.12 -5.63 10.22
N VAL A 109 11.93 -5.24 8.96
CA VAL A 109 10.64 -4.77 8.43
C VAL A 109 9.95 -5.87 7.65
N ALA A 110 8.69 -6.17 8.01
CA ALA A 110 7.87 -7.15 7.30
C ALA A 110 7.55 -6.67 5.86
N GLY A 111 7.53 -7.60 4.91
CA GLY A 111 7.26 -7.32 3.51
C GLY A 111 7.15 -8.58 2.67
N GLU A 112 6.91 -8.40 1.37
CA GLU A 112 6.84 -9.49 0.40
C GLU A 112 8.23 -9.73 -0.20
N TYR A 113 9.01 -10.58 0.47
CA TYR A 113 10.37 -10.92 0.07
C TYR A 113 10.73 -12.34 0.54
N PHE A 114 11.85 -12.83 0.02
CA PHE A 114 12.53 -14.03 0.45
C PHE A 114 13.94 -13.64 0.90
N ALA A 115 14.31 -14.00 2.12
CA ALA A 115 15.60 -13.65 2.73
C ALA A 115 16.42 -14.92 3.00
N PHE A 116 17.71 -14.87 2.67
CA PHE A 116 18.66 -15.98 2.69
C PHE A 116 20.02 -15.55 3.26
N CYS A 117 20.05 -14.57 4.17
CA CYS A 117 21.31 -14.02 4.65
C CYS A 117 22.13 -15.05 5.42
N ASP A 118 23.18 -15.56 4.78
CA ASP A 118 24.11 -16.56 5.32
C ASP A 118 25.49 -15.96 5.66
N GLY A 119 25.54 -14.64 5.89
CA GLY A 119 26.76 -13.89 6.23
C GLY A 119 27.45 -13.27 5.02
N VAL A 120 28.76 -13.02 5.10
CA VAL A 120 29.51 -12.18 4.13
C VAL A 120 29.48 -12.66 2.67
N GLU A 121 29.08 -13.91 2.41
CA GLU A 121 29.06 -14.49 1.07
C GLU A 121 27.83 -14.10 0.25
N CYS A 122 26.82 -13.44 0.85
CA CYS A 122 25.61 -13.00 0.16
C CYS A 122 25.46 -11.46 0.15
N PRO A 123 26.31 -10.70 -0.55
CA PRO A 123 26.29 -9.24 -0.46
C PRO A 123 25.20 -8.56 -1.30
N VAL A 124 24.40 -9.30 -2.05
CA VAL A 124 23.51 -8.76 -3.08
C VAL A 124 22.04 -8.84 -2.66
N ALA A 125 21.35 -7.70 -2.64
CA ALA A 125 19.91 -7.60 -2.58
C ALA A 125 19.33 -7.38 -3.99
N VAL A 126 18.11 -7.87 -4.24
CA VAL A 126 17.42 -7.71 -5.52
C VAL A 126 16.00 -7.18 -5.30
N SER A 127 15.66 -6.09 -5.96
CA SER A 127 14.27 -5.66 -6.12
C SER A 127 13.78 -6.05 -7.51
N THR A 128 12.70 -6.83 -7.60
CA THR A 128 12.08 -7.24 -8.86
C THR A 128 10.99 -6.27 -9.33
N LEU A 129 10.87 -5.11 -8.67
CA LEU A 129 9.95 -4.04 -9.01
C LEU A 129 8.51 -4.54 -9.15
N ALA A 130 7.86 -4.41 -10.31
CA ALA A 130 6.50 -4.91 -10.57
C ALA A 130 6.46 -6.38 -11.03
N SER A 131 7.60 -7.02 -11.27
CA SER A 131 7.67 -8.41 -11.76
C SER A 131 7.65 -9.38 -10.57
N VAL A 132 6.45 -9.72 -10.08
CA VAL A 132 6.26 -10.52 -8.87
C VAL A 132 6.79 -11.96 -9.03
N GLU A 133 6.51 -12.59 -10.17
CA GLU A 133 6.91 -13.97 -10.47
C GLU A 133 8.42 -14.12 -10.60
N LEU A 134 9.12 -13.04 -10.94
CA LEU A 134 10.58 -13.02 -11.08
C LEU A 134 11.27 -13.28 -9.73
N ALA A 135 10.69 -12.82 -8.62
CA ALA A 135 11.22 -13.08 -7.29
C ALA A 135 11.19 -14.59 -6.99
N GLU A 136 10.07 -15.26 -7.26
CA GLU A 136 9.93 -16.71 -7.05
C GLU A 136 10.87 -17.52 -7.94
N GLN A 137 11.11 -17.08 -9.18
CA GLN A 137 12.06 -17.74 -10.08
C GLN A 137 13.49 -17.63 -9.57
N LEU A 138 13.92 -16.46 -9.10
CA LEU A 138 15.24 -16.26 -8.49
C LEU A 138 15.41 -17.11 -7.22
N VAL A 139 14.35 -17.27 -6.42
CA VAL A 139 14.33 -18.13 -5.24
C VAL A 139 14.55 -19.60 -5.60
N LYS A 140 13.99 -20.08 -6.71
CA LYS A 140 14.18 -21.47 -7.18
C LYS A 140 15.64 -21.74 -7.56
N VAL A 141 16.31 -20.78 -8.19
CA VAL A 141 17.73 -20.89 -8.56
C VAL A 141 18.63 -20.73 -7.34
N ARG A 142 18.25 -19.83 -6.41
CA ARG A 142 18.96 -19.50 -5.17
C ARG A 142 20.47 -19.29 -5.37
N PRO A 143 20.90 -18.23 -6.07
CA PRO A 143 22.31 -17.86 -6.13
C PRO A 143 22.86 -17.67 -4.71
N LYS A 144 24.06 -18.21 -4.43
CA LYS A 144 24.67 -18.14 -3.10
C LYS A 144 24.89 -16.69 -2.65
N GLU A 145 25.11 -15.80 -3.62
CA GLU A 145 25.42 -14.39 -3.40
C GLU A 145 24.17 -13.54 -3.08
N LEU A 146 22.97 -14.12 -3.20
CA LEU A 146 21.69 -13.44 -2.98
C LEU A 146 21.32 -13.40 -1.49
N CYS A 147 21.24 -12.21 -0.92
CA CYS A 147 20.86 -11.97 0.47
C CYS A 147 19.34 -11.95 0.66
N ILE A 148 18.66 -11.21 -0.22
CA ILE A 148 17.23 -10.96 -0.16
C ILE A 148 16.71 -10.60 -1.55
N VAL A 149 15.53 -11.10 -1.89
CA VAL A 149 14.81 -10.74 -3.12
C VAL A 149 13.35 -10.47 -2.83
N GLY A 150 12.78 -9.41 -3.41
CA GLY A 150 11.36 -9.11 -3.27
C GLY A 150 10.88 -8.08 -4.28
N LYS A 151 9.57 -7.94 -4.41
CA LYS A 151 8.97 -6.92 -5.28
C LYS A 151 9.02 -5.54 -4.62
N THR A 152 8.91 -4.47 -5.41
CA THR A 152 8.81 -3.11 -4.89
C THR A 152 8.01 -2.24 -5.84
N GLU A 153 6.74 -2.01 -5.51
CA GLU A 153 5.82 -1.31 -6.43
C GLU A 153 5.68 0.18 -6.12
N THR A 154 5.84 0.59 -4.86
CA THR A 154 5.58 1.98 -4.44
C THR A 154 6.87 2.76 -4.24
N GLU A 155 6.87 4.02 -4.67
CA GLU A 155 7.96 4.99 -4.66
C GLU A 155 8.17 5.69 -3.31
N ASN A 156 7.49 5.21 -2.27
CA ASN A 156 7.51 5.75 -0.91
C ASN A 156 7.67 4.62 0.10
N ILE A 157 6.57 3.96 0.49
CA ILE A 157 6.52 2.94 1.52
C ILE A 157 7.40 1.74 1.14
N GLY A 158 7.39 1.31 -0.13
CA GLY A 158 8.27 0.24 -0.60
C GLY A 158 9.75 0.58 -0.43
N ILE A 159 10.13 1.83 -0.71
CA ILE A 159 11.50 2.32 -0.58
C ILE A 159 11.90 2.48 0.90
N ASP A 160 11.01 2.98 1.76
CA ASP A 160 11.22 2.99 3.22
C ASP A 160 11.61 1.60 3.73
N LYS A 161 10.89 0.54 3.30
CA LYS A 161 11.19 -0.86 3.67
C LYS A 161 12.55 -1.32 3.14
N ILE A 162 12.88 -1.01 1.88
CA ILE A 162 14.19 -1.33 1.28
C ILE A 162 15.31 -0.71 2.13
N ILE A 163 15.20 0.58 2.44
CA ILE A 163 16.22 1.31 3.21
C ILE A 163 16.42 0.62 4.56
N LYS A 164 15.36 0.44 5.35
CA LYS A 164 15.47 -0.15 6.70
C LYS A 164 16.05 -1.56 6.69
N ASN A 165 15.56 -2.44 5.82
CA ASN A 165 16.07 -3.80 5.74
C ASN A 165 17.50 -3.85 5.18
N THR A 166 17.92 -2.87 4.38
CA THR A 166 19.29 -2.81 3.88
C THR A 166 20.26 -2.33 4.96
N ILE A 167 19.99 -1.19 5.60
CA ILE A 167 20.94 -0.57 6.55
C ILE A 167 21.07 -1.34 7.87
N THR A 168 20.10 -2.21 8.18
CA THR A 168 20.16 -3.10 9.35
C THR A 168 20.89 -4.41 9.07
N ASN A 169 21.38 -4.61 7.84
CA ASN A 169 22.24 -5.73 7.49
C ASN A 169 23.49 -5.26 6.72
N PRO A 170 24.64 -5.11 7.40
CA PRO A 170 25.87 -4.60 6.79
C PRO A 170 26.46 -5.53 5.72
N THR A 171 26.00 -6.77 5.64
CA THR A 171 26.35 -7.72 4.56
C THR A 171 25.93 -7.20 3.20
N ILE A 172 24.78 -6.51 3.11
CA ILE A 172 24.25 -6.05 1.83
C ILE A 172 25.04 -4.83 1.36
N ARG A 173 25.72 -4.99 0.23
CA ARG A 173 26.56 -3.95 -0.39
C ARG A 173 26.14 -3.60 -1.81
N ALA A 174 25.21 -4.37 -2.39
CA ALA A 174 24.63 -4.08 -3.70
C ALA A 174 23.12 -4.30 -3.70
N LEU A 175 22.41 -3.45 -4.43
CA LEU A 175 20.99 -3.58 -4.73
C LEU A 175 20.80 -3.57 -6.25
N LEU A 176 20.37 -4.69 -6.82
CA LEU A 176 19.98 -4.75 -8.24
C LEU A 176 18.50 -4.41 -8.37
N LEU A 177 18.18 -3.57 -9.34
CA LEU A 177 16.82 -3.25 -9.74
C LEU A 177 16.53 -3.95 -11.06
N VAL A 178 15.71 -5.00 -11.03
CA VAL A 178 15.38 -5.85 -12.19
C VAL A 178 13.87 -5.88 -12.40
N GLY A 179 13.42 -6.38 -13.54
CA GLY A 179 12.00 -6.47 -13.88
C GLY A 179 11.38 -5.14 -14.29
N LYS A 180 10.05 -5.11 -14.39
CA LYS A 180 9.29 -3.98 -14.91
C LYS A 180 9.18 -2.87 -13.88
N ASP A 181 9.51 -1.64 -14.28
CA ASP A 181 9.25 -0.46 -13.44
C ASP A 181 7.74 -0.18 -13.39
N PRO A 182 7.11 -0.08 -12.21
CA PRO A 182 5.66 0.05 -12.10
C PRO A 182 5.20 1.40 -12.65
N GLU A 183 4.25 1.38 -13.58
CA GLU A 183 3.82 2.60 -14.27
C GLU A 183 3.23 3.65 -13.31
N GLY A 184 3.71 4.89 -13.41
CA GLY A 184 3.26 6.01 -12.59
C GLY A 184 3.92 6.09 -11.20
N HIS A 185 4.30 4.96 -10.60
CA HIS A 185 5.11 4.96 -9.38
C HIS A 185 6.60 5.10 -9.71
N TYR A 186 7.08 4.36 -10.72
CA TYR A 186 8.48 4.33 -11.17
C TYR A 186 9.47 4.06 -10.03
N SER A 187 9.13 3.11 -9.15
CA SER A 187 9.87 2.82 -7.91
C SER A 187 11.35 2.54 -8.19
N GLY A 188 11.69 1.84 -9.28
CA GLY A 188 13.08 1.57 -9.64
C GLY A 188 13.85 2.85 -9.97
N ARG A 189 13.30 3.68 -10.86
CA ARG A 189 13.89 4.98 -11.20
C ARG A 189 13.93 5.94 -10.00
N THR A 190 12.96 5.85 -9.10
CA THR A 190 12.97 6.59 -7.84
C THR A 190 14.11 6.16 -6.92
N ILE A 191 14.42 4.86 -6.81
CA ILE A 191 15.56 4.36 -6.03
C ILE A 191 16.89 4.84 -6.65
N LEU A 192 17.01 4.87 -7.99
CA LEU A 192 18.18 5.44 -8.66
C LEU A 192 18.34 6.93 -8.33
N ALA A 193 17.26 7.70 -8.38
CA ALA A 193 17.27 9.11 -8.01
C ALA A 193 17.62 9.34 -6.54
N LEU A 194 17.15 8.47 -5.63
CA LEU A 194 17.52 8.48 -4.21
C LEU A 194 19.01 8.23 -4.01
N LYS A 195 19.57 7.23 -4.69
CA LYS A 195 20.99 6.90 -4.62
C LYS A 195 21.85 8.11 -5.03
N GLU A 196 21.51 8.73 -6.15
CA GLU A 196 22.26 9.85 -6.71
C GLU A 196 22.08 11.14 -5.90
N ASN A 197 20.84 11.53 -5.62
CA ASN A 197 20.52 12.89 -5.16
C ASN A 197 20.09 12.99 -3.70
N GLY A 198 19.75 11.87 -3.05
CA GLY A 198 19.20 11.88 -1.69
C GLY A 198 17.79 12.51 -1.64
N VAL A 199 17.50 13.18 -0.52
CA VAL A 199 16.19 13.78 -0.22
C VAL A 199 16.29 15.26 0.14
N ASP A 200 15.25 16.03 -0.18
CA ASP A 200 15.12 17.43 0.21
C ASP A 200 14.72 17.59 1.68
N GLU A 201 14.55 18.83 2.15
CA GLU A 201 14.15 19.16 3.54
C GLU A 201 12.83 18.50 3.99
N LYS A 202 11.95 18.17 3.04
CA LYS A 202 10.64 17.54 3.28
C LYS A 202 10.69 16.02 3.09
N MET A 203 11.89 15.43 3.04
CA MET A 203 12.12 14.01 2.76
C MET A 203 11.60 13.55 1.39
N ARG A 204 11.45 14.47 0.43
CA ARG A 204 11.11 14.12 -0.95
C ARG A 204 12.39 13.70 -1.68
N ILE A 205 12.32 12.58 -2.40
CA ILE A 205 13.43 12.10 -3.23
C ILE A 205 13.65 13.05 -4.40
N ILE A 206 14.85 13.63 -4.46
CA ILE A 206 15.22 14.64 -5.44
C ILE A 206 15.33 13.99 -6.82
N ALA A 207 14.78 14.66 -7.85
CA ALA A 207 14.73 14.20 -9.24
C ALA A 207 13.98 12.87 -9.49
N SER A 208 13.19 12.40 -8.51
CA SER A 208 12.37 11.21 -8.70
C SER A 208 11.24 11.45 -9.73
N PRO A 209 11.01 10.51 -10.67
CA PRO A 209 9.90 10.57 -11.62
C PRO A 209 8.56 10.08 -11.03
N GLY A 210 8.57 9.54 -9.80
CA GLY A 210 7.38 9.00 -9.15
C GLY A 210 6.37 10.08 -8.78
N LYS A 211 5.10 9.70 -8.69
CA LYS A 211 3.99 10.64 -8.39
C LYS A 211 4.09 11.21 -6.97
N HIS A 212 4.44 10.38 -5.98
CA HIS A 212 4.52 10.77 -4.57
C HIS A 212 5.78 10.21 -3.86
N PRO A 213 6.99 10.66 -4.23
CA PRO A 213 8.24 10.10 -3.75
C PRO A 213 8.70 10.79 -2.45
N ILE A 214 7.90 10.67 -1.39
CA ILE A 214 8.19 11.24 -0.07
C ILE A 214 8.37 10.10 0.92
N LEU A 215 9.53 10.08 1.58
CA LEU A 215 9.88 9.08 2.59
C LEU A 215 9.45 9.59 3.97
N LYS A 216 8.52 8.89 4.63
CA LYS A 216 7.94 9.35 5.91
C LYS A 216 8.37 8.54 7.10
N ASN A 217 9.03 7.41 6.88
CA ASN A 217 9.32 6.45 7.93
C ASN A 217 10.80 6.12 8.07
N VAL A 218 11.66 6.85 7.37
CA VAL A 218 13.11 6.83 7.55
C VAL A 218 13.60 8.25 7.82
N THR A 219 14.68 8.34 8.57
CA THR A 219 15.38 9.61 8.82
C THR A 219 16.32 9.94 7.67
N ARG A 220 16.74 11.20 7.58
CA ARG A 220 17.79 11.62 6.64
C ARG A 220 19.09 10.83 6.86
N GLU A 221 19.42 10.52 8.10
CA GLU A 221 20.63 9.76 8.43
C GLU A 221 20.55 8.32 7.92
N GLU A 222 19.40 7.67 8.02
CA GLU A 222 19.15 6.34 7.47
C GLU A 222 19.25 6.36 5.93
N VAL A 223 18.71 7.39 5.27
CA VAL A 223 18.87 7.60 3.82
C VAL A 223 20.34 7.71 3.44
N GLU A 224 21.12 8.54 4.13
CA GLU A 224 22.55 8.70 3.84
C GLU A 224 23.34 7.42 4.14
N THR A 225 22.95 6.68 5.16
CA THR A 225 23.55 5.37 5.49
C THR A 225 23.32 4.40 4.34
N PHE A 226 22.08 4.29 3.84
CA PHE A 226 21.74 3.49 2.67
C PHE A 226 22.56 3.90 1.44
N ARG A 227 22.60 5.20 1.13
CA ARG A 227 23.36 5.75 0.00
C ARG A 227 24.85 5.43 0.08
N LYS A 228 25.43 5.33 1.26
CA LYS A 228 26.85 4.97 1.44
C LYS A 228 27.09 3.46 1.41
N GLN A 229 26.18 2.69 2.01
CA GLN A 229 26.36 1.25 2.21
C GLN A 229 26.27 0.46 0.90
N VAL A 230 25.27 0.76 0.05
CA VAL A 230 24.98 -0.04 -1.14
C VAL A 230 25.28 0.67 -2.45
N GLN A 231 25.85 -0.05 -3.40
CA GLN A 231 25.78 0.30 -4.82
C GLN A 231 24.40 -0.07 -5.36
N VAL A 232 23.77 0.80 -6.15
CA VAL A 232 22.51 0.47 -6.84
C VAL A 232 22.82 0.22 -8.32
N ILE A 233 22.38 -0.92 -8.83
CA ILE A 233 22.63 -1.37 -10.20
C ILE A 233 21.31 -1.36 -10.97
N ASP A 234 21.30 -0.61 -12.06
CA ASP A 234 20.16 -0.51 -12.96
C ASP A 234 20.17 -1.67 -13.97
N MET A 235 19.17 -2.54 -13.85
CA MET A 235 18.81 -3.56 -14.82
C MET A 235 17.30 -3.52 -15.09
N ILE A 236 16.69 -2.33 -14.97
CA ILE A 236 15.26 -2.15 -15.13
C ILE A 236 14.85 -2.59 -16.54
N GLY A 237 13.81 -3.42 -16.60
CA GLY A 237 13.32 -4.05 -17.83
C GLY A 237 13.93 -5.43 -18.12
N CYS A 238 14.98 -5.85 -17.39
CA CYS A 238 15.53 -7.20 -17.52
C CYS A 238 14.70 -8.21 -16.71
N GLU A 239 14.15 -9.22 -17.38
CA GLU A 239 13.42 -10.34 -16.77
C GLU A 239 14.10 -11.70 -17.03
N ASP A 240 15.29 -11.71 -17.67
CA ASP A 240 16.02 -12.94 -17.94
C ASP A 240 16.83 -13.41 -16.72
N ILE A 241 16.44 -14.58 -16.18
CA ILE A 241 17.01 -15.13 -14.95
C ILE A 241 18.52 -15.38 -15.08
N ASN A 242 18.99 -15.93 -16.19
CA ASN A 242 20.40 -16.27 -16.34
C ASN A 242 21.27 -15.00 -16.32
N THR A 243 20.87 -13.98 -17.07
CA THR A 243 21.52 -12.67 -17.10
C THR A 243 21.55 -12.03 -15.71
N ILE A 244 20.44 -12.07 -14.97
CA ILE A 244 20.36 -11.53 -13.60
C ILE A 244 21.32 -12.27 -12.67
N VAL A 245 21.34 -13.61 -12.72
CA VAL A 245 22.21 -14.45 -11.88
C VAL A 245 23.69 -14.21 -12.18
N ASP A 246 24.06 -14.07 -13.45
CA ASP A 246 25.44 -13.77 -13.82
C ASP A 246 25.88 -12.37 -13.36
N GLU A 247 24.98 -11.38 -13.41
CA GLU A 247 25.27 -10.05 -12.88
C GLU A 247 25.38 -10.06 -11.35
N ILE A 248 24.53 -10.81 -10.63
CA ILE A 248 24.65 -11.04 -9.18
C ILE A 248 26.06 -11.58 -8.82
N ARG A 249 26.52 -12.62 -9.53
CA ARG A 249 27.86 -13.22 -9.30
C ARG A 249 28.98 -12.24 -9.59
N LYS A 250 28.87 -11.47 -10.68
CA LYS A 250 29.85 -10.46 -11.07
C LYS A 250 29.97 -9.37 -10.02
N ILE A 251 28.86 -8.82 -9.55
CA ILE A 251 28.83 -7.75 -8.55
C ILE A 251 29.40 -8.27 -7.22
N SER A 252 29.04 -9.48 -6.80
CA SER A 252 29.59 -10.08 -5.59
C SER A 252 31.13 -10.12 -5.59
N ARG A 253 31.75 -10.54 -6.70
CA ARG A 253 33.22 -10.53 -6.84
C ARG A 253 33.81 -9.13 -6.73
N GLN A 254 33.15 -8.11 -7.29
CA GLN A 254 33.61 -6.72 -7.22
C GLN A 254 33.51 -6.16 -5.80
N VAL A 255 32.41 -6.43 -5.11
CA VAL A 255 32.21 -6.06 -3.70
C VAL A 255 33.29 -6.70 -2.84
N ILE A 256 33.53 -8.01 -2.97
CA ILE A 256 34.54 -8.72 -2.17
C ILE A 256 35.95 -8.17 -2.44
N ALA A 257 36.30 -7.92 -3.70
CA ALA A 257 37.61 -7.37 -4.05
C ALA A 257 37.84 -5.97 -3.45
N SER A 258 36.83 -5.10 -3.52
CA SER A 258 36.90 -3.73 -2.96
C SER A 258 36.89 -3.67 -1.43
N CYS A 259 36.44 -4.74 -0.75
CA CYS A 259 36.38 -4.80 0.71
C CYS A 259 37.70 -5.19 1.38
N SER A 260 38.73 -5.56 0.61
CA SER A 260 40.05 -5.99 1.10
C SER A 260 40.85 -4.88 1.83
N SER A 261 40.36 -3.63 1.82
CA SER A 261 41.03 -2.47 2.43
C SER A 261 40.12 -1.60 3.31
N CYS A 262 38.93 -2.08 3.68
CA CYS A 262 38.01 -1.29 4.49
C CYS A 262 37.25 -2.15 5.50
N GLU A 263 37.65 -2.05 6.77
CA GLU A 263 36.83 -2.46 7.90
C GLU A 263 35.61 -1.53 7.95
N PHE A 264 34.50 -1.97 7.35
CA PHE A 264 33.21 -1.30 7.58
C PHE A 264 32.70 -1.77 8.94
N THR A 265 33.19 -1.14 10.02
CA THR A 265 32.65 -1.26 11.37
C THR A 265 31.35 -0.46 11.48
N GLY A 266 30.41 -0.71 10.57
CA GLY A 266 29.09 -0.10 10.65
C GLY A 266 28.38 -0.66 11.87
N GLU A 267 28.36 0.09 12.96
CA GLU A 267 27.47 -0.20 14.09
C GLU A 267 26.07 -0.45 13.53
N ILE A 268 25.47 -1.58 13.89
CA ILE A 268 24.11 -1.91 13.50
C ILE A 268 23.23 -0.81 14.08
N LYS A 269 22.76 0.10 13.22
CA LYS A 269 21.94 1.22 13.68
C LYS A 269 20.60 0.67 14.15
N SER A 270 20.29 0.92 15.42
CA SER A 270 18.98 0.64 15.99
C SER A 270 17.97 1.59 15.34
N THR A 271 17.07 1.06 14.52
CA THR A 271 15.92 1.82 14.02
C THR A 271 14.90 1.97 15.14
N GLU A 272 14.22 3.12 15.23
CA GLU A 272 13.09 3.28 16.15
C GLU A 272 12.06 2.17 15.93
N SER A 273 11.76 1.43 16.99
CA SER A 273 10.82 0.32 16.96
C SER A 273 9.41 0.80 17.26
N VAL A 274 8.45 0.26 16.52
CA VAL A 274 7.02 0.47 16.78
C VAL A 274 6.54 -0.65 17.69
N GLN A 275 5.61 -0.33 18.60
CA GLN A 275 4.99 -1.35 19.44
C GLN A 275 4.32 -2.42 18.58
N VAL A 276 4.83 -3.65 18.67
CA VAL A 276 4.18 -4.83 18.07
C VAL A 276 3.16 -5.38 19.06
N ILE A 277 1.88 -5.27 18.71
CA ILE A 277 0.78 -5.84 19.50
C ILE A 277 0.49 -7.24 18.95
N GLN A 278 0.62 -8.26 19.80
CA GLN A 278 0.20 -9.61 19.46
C GLN A 278 -1.33 -9.69 19.55
N ALA A 279 -1.99 -10.16 18.49
CA ALA A 279 -3.42 -10.38 18.49
C ALA A 279 -3.80 -11.44 19.53
N GLN A 280 -4.90 -11.23 20.22
CA GLN A 280 -5.46 -12.14 21.22
C GLN A 280 -6.89 -12.49 20.82
N GLU A 281 -7.32 -13.72 21.12
CA GLU A 281 -8.72 -14.09 20.98
C GLU A 281 -9.57 -13.30 21.98
N PRO A 282 -10.81 -12.92 21.62
CA PRO A 282 -11.69 -12.24 22.55
C PRO A 282 -12.13 -13.20 23.67
N ASP A 283 -12.10 -12.74 24.92
CA ASP A 283 -12.57 -13.53 26.07
C ASP A 283 -14.07 -13.86 25.99
N ARG A 284 -14.86 -13.03 25.29
CA ARG A 284 -16.31 -13.18 25.10
C ARG A 284 -16.76 -12.63 23.76
N VAL A 285 -17.67 -13.35 23.10
CA VAL A 285 -18.36 -12.89 21.90
C VAL A 285 -19.72 -12.33 22.29
N GLU A 286 -19.94 -11.04 22.02
CA GLU A 286 -21.25 -10.41 22.23
C GLU A 286 -22.19 -10.72 21.06
N MET A 287 -23.37 -11.24 21.38
CA MET A 287 -24.42 -11.52 20.41
C MET A 287 -25.04 -10.22 19.88
N ASP A 288 -25.28 -10.14 18.58
CA ASP A 288 -25.84 -8.94 17.95
C ASP A 288 -27.32 -8.78 18.27
N ARG A 289 -27.72 -7.59 18.71
CA ARG A 289 -29.11 -7.29 19.09
C ARG A 289 -30.10 -7.40 17.94
N ALA A 290 -29.64 -7.23 16.70
CA ALA A 290 -30.47 -7.32 15.51
C ALA A 290 -30.87 -8.76 15.14
N GLY A 291 -30.14 -9.75 15.66
CA GLY A 291 -30.36 -11.16 15.36
C GLY A 291 -29.13 -11.85 14.79
N TYR A 292 -29.35 -12.97 14.11
CA TYR A 292 -28.30 -13.79 13.49
C TYR A 292 -28.63 -14.10 12.02
N PHE A 293 -27.59 -14.44 11.25
CA PHE A 293 -27.71 -14.71 9.82
C PHE A 293 -27.39 -16.16 9.49
N VAL A 294 -28.17 -16.73 8.57
CA VAL A 294 -27.90 -18.02 7.93
C VAL A 294 -27.57 -17.77 6.48
N ILE A 295 -26.42 -18.26 6.03
CA ILE A 295 -25.90 -18.03 4.69
C ILE A 295 -26.03 -19.30 3.86
N ILE A 296 -26.65 -19.15 2.69
CA ILE A 296 -27.03 -20.25 1.80
C ILE A 296 -26.52 -19.91 0.40
N PRO A 297 -25.30 -20.33 0.02
CA PRO A 297 -24.84 -20.19 -1.36
C PRO A 297 -25.61 -21.13 -2.29
N GLN A 298 -26.10 -20.59 -3.39
CA GLN A 298 -26.83 -21.33 -4.43
C GLN A 298 -26.03 -21.30 -5.72
N ARG A 299 -25.27 -22.36 -5.97
CA ARG A 299 -24.33 -22.44 -7.09
C ARG A 299 -25.02 -22.40 -8.44
N GLU A 300 -26.15 -23.08 -8.57
CA GLU A 300 -26.92 -23.20 -9.81
C GLU A 300 -27.52 -21.86 -10.24
N ARG A 301 -27.83 -20.98 -9.28
CA ARG A 301 -28.35 -19.63 -9.51
C ARG A 301 -27.28 -18.55 -9.50
N GLU A 302 -26.02 -18.90 -9.17
CA GLU A 302 -24.90 -17.97 -8.96
C GLU A 302 -25.25 -16.81 -7.99
N ILE A 303 -25.96 -17.13 -6.91
CA ILE A 303 -26.32 -16.16 -5.86
C ILE A 303 -26.00 -16.70 -4.48
N ILE A 304 -25.91 -15.78 -3.52
CA ILE A 304 -25.90 -16.06 -2.10
C ILE A 304 -27.23 -15.57 -1.54
N VAL A 305 -27.93 -16.47 -0.85
CA VAL A 305 -29.13 -16.16 -0.09
C VAL A 305 -28.74 -16.04 1.37
N VAL A 306 -29.17 -14.96 2.02
CA VAL A 306 -28.92 -14.71 3.44
C VAL A 306 -30.23 -14.52 4.15
N GLU A 307 -30.51 -15.40 5.08
CA GLU A 307 -31.68 -15.30 5.94
C GLU A 307 -31.29 -14.61 7.24
N HIS A 308 -32.09 -13.66 7.69
CA HIS A 308 -31.86 -12.94 8.95
C HIS A 308 -32.96 -13.27 9.94
N TYR A 309 -32.58 -13.75 11.12
CA TYR A 309 -33.47 -14.26 12.15
C TYR A 309 -33.35 -13.47 13.45
N SER A 310 -34.46 -13.31 14.18
CA SER A 310 -34.39 -12.96 15.60
C SER A 310 -33.95 -14.17 16.44
N TYR A 311 -33.55 -13.94 17.70
CA TYR A 311 -33.25 -15.03 18.64
C TYR A 311 -34.48 -15.86 19.08
N GLU A 312 -35.68 -15.43 18.70
CA GLU A 312 -36.90 -16.24 18.81
C GLU A 312 -37.12 -17.13 17.57
N ASN A 313 -36.09 -17.26 16.72
CA ASN A 313 -36.12 -18.00 15.45
C ASN A 313 -37.17 -17.51 14.45
N LYS A 314 -37.59 -16.25 14.57
CA LYS A 314 -38.49 -15.62 13.58
C LYS A 314 -37.67 -15.11 12.41
N LEU A 315 -37.97 -15.59 11.20
CA LEU A 315 -37.40 -15.04 9.97
C LEU A 315 -37.84 -13.58 9.80
N LEU A 316 -36.87 -12.68 9.83
CA LEU A 316 -37.09 -11.24 9.73
C LEU A 316 -37.05 -10.75 8.28
N ARG A 317 -36.20 -11.36 7.44
CA ARG A 317 -36.01 -11.04 6.01
C ARG A 317 -35.05 -12.00 5.35
N VAL A 318 -35.07 -12.00 4.01
CA VAL A 318 -34.13 -12.70 3.13
C VAL A 318 -33.45 -11.67 2.24
N ILE A 319 -32.13 -11.75 2.12
CA ILE A 319 -31.30 -10.91 1.24
C ILE A 319 -30.69 -11.82 0.18
N GLU A 320 -30.89 -11.50 -1.10
CA GLU A 320 -30.23 -12.18 -2.21
C GLU A 320 -29.20 -11.25 -2.86
N GLY A 321 -28.03 -11.77 -3.21
CA GLY A 321 -27.00 -11.02 -3.92
C GLY A 321 -26.03 -11.92 -4.66
N LYS A 322 -25.28 -11.35 -5.61
CA LYS A 322 -24.29 -12.10 -6.43
C LYS A 322 -22.89 -12.13 -5.81
N ASP A 323 -22.62 -11.25 -4.85
CA ASP A 323 -21.31 -11.04 -4.26
C ASP A 323 -21.44 -10.65 -2.78
N ALA A 324 -20.43 -10.98 -1.98
CA ALA A 324 -20.38 -10.68 -0.55
C ALA A 324 -20.51 -9.19 -0.28
N ARG A 325 -19.86 -8.36 -1.13
CA ARG A 325 -19.78 -6.92 -0.96
C ARG A 325 -21.15 -6.26 -1.01
N SER A 326 -21.95 -6.53 -2.03
CA SER A 326 -23.30 -5.98 -2.14
C SER A 326 -24.19 -6.39 -0.98
N ILE A 327 -24.05 -7.62 -0.49
CA ILE A 327 -24.85 -8.16 0.61
C ILE A 327 -24.49 -7.49 1.95
N TYR A 328 -23.23 -7.51 2.37
CA TYR A 328 -22.88 -6.91 3.68
C TYR A 328 -23.09 -5.39 3.68
N TRP A 329 -22.89 -4.70 2.55
CA TRP A 329 -23.21 -3.27 2.45
C TRP A 329 -24.71 -3.02 2.59
N THR A 330 -25.55 -3.89 2.04
CA THR A 330 -27.00 -3.80 2.19
C THR A 330 -27.41 -4.00 3.66
N ILE A 331 -26.83 -4.99 4.34
CA ILE A 331 -27.11 -5.27 5.75
C ILE A 331 -26.67 -4.10 6.66
N ILE A 332 -25.46 -3.57 6.45
CA ILE A 332 -24.93 -2.42 7.20
C ILE A 332 -25.77 -1.16 6.95
N LYS A 333 -26.06 -0.84 5.68
CA LYS A 333 -26.82 0.37 5.31
C LYS A 333 -28.21 0.41 5.96
N ASN A 334 -28.84 -0.74 6.15
CA ASN A 334 -30.15 -0.84 6.76
C ASN A 334 -30.12 -1.04 8.28
N GLY A 335 -28.94 -1.03 8.91
CA GLY A 335 -28.80 -1.23 10.35
C GLY A 335 -29.27 -2.62 10.83
N TRP A 336 -29.16 -3.64 9.98
CA TRP A 336 -29.58 -5.01 10.32
C TRP A 336 -28.49 -5.81 11.02
N VAL A 337 -27.31 -5.22 11.17
CA VAL A 337 -26.22 -5.68 12.04
C VAL A 337 -25.82 -4.48 12.88
N THR A 338 -25.68 -4.67 14.20
CA THR A 338 -25.39 -3.60 15.14
C THR A 338 -24.04 -3.74 15.83
N GLN A 339 -23.50 -4.96 15.87
CA GLN A 339 -22.20 -5.24 16.47
C GLN A 339 -21.10 -5.29 15.41
N LEU A 340 -19.99 -4.59 15.66
CA LEU A 340 -18.84 -4.56 14.74
C LEU A 340 -18.18 -5.94 14.59
N SER A 341 -18.10 -6.71 15.68
CA SER A 341 -17.61 -8.09 15.67
C SER A 341 -18.48 -8.99 14.79
N HIS A 342 -19.80 -8.87 14.88
CA HIS A 342 -20.73 -9.62 14.04
C HIS A 342 -20.66 -9.17 12.58
N ALA A 343 -20.53 -7.87 12.30
CA ALA A 343 -20.33 -7.37 10.94
C ALA A 343 -19.04 -7.90 10.31
N ALA A 344 -17.95 -7.98 11.08
CA ALA A 344 -16.69 -8.57 10.63
C ALA A 344 -16.82 -10.07 10.36
N TYR A 345 -17.44 -10.83 11.27
CA TYR A 345 -17.74 -12.25 11.07
C TYR A 345 -18.62 -12.48 9.84
N LEU A 346 -19.69 -11.68 9.67
CA LEU A 346 -20.59 -11.76 8.53
C LEU A 346 -19.85 -11.51 7.21
N GLY A 347 -18.97 -10.51 7.17
CA GLY A 347 -18.11 -10.26 6.00
C GLY A 347 -17.21 -11.45 5.64
N LYS A 348 -16.59 -12.08 6.66
CA LYS A 348 -15.78 -13.29 6.50
C LYS A 348 -16.60 -14.44 5.90
N GLU A 349 -17.77 -14.73 6.47
CA GLU A 349 -18.63 -15.83 6.04
C GLU A 349 -19.21 -15.61 4.63
N LEU A 350 -19.61 -14.37 4.31
CA LEU A 350 -20.12 -14.05 2.97
C LEU A 350 -19.03 -14.20 1.90
N MET A 351 -17.80 -13.78 2.18
CA MET A 351 -16.68 -14.00 1.26
C MET A 351 -16.40 -15.50 1.07
N LYS A 352 -16.45 -16.29 2.15
CA LYS A 352 -16.32 -17.76 2.09
C LYS A 352 -17.43 -18.38 1.23
N ALA A 353 -18.67 -17.92 1.37
CA ALA A 353 -19.79 -18.36 0.55
C ALA A 353 -19.62 -17.98 -0.94
N GLU A 354 -19.18 -16.75 -1.23
CA GLU A 354 -18.90 -16.32 -2.61
C GLU A 354 -17.80 -17.17 -3.26
N LEU A 355 -16.70 -17.43 -2.54
CA LEU A 355 -15.62 -18.28 -3.03
C LEU A 355 -16.09 -19.73 -3.22
N SER A 356 -17.00 -20.22 -2.39
CA SER A 356 -17.54 -21.59 -2.53
C SER A 356 -18.27 -21.78 -3.86
N ILE A 357 -18.99 -20.76 -4.33
CA ILE A 357 -19.67 -20.76 -5.64
C ILE A 357 -18.62 -20.72 -6.76
N LYS A 358 -17.65 -19.81 -6.67
CA LYS A 358 -16.63 -19.61 -7.72
C LYS A 358 -15.67 -20.78 -7.88
N LEU A 359 -15.22 -21.36 -6.77
CA LEU A 359 -14.20 -22.41 -6.73
C LEU A 359 -14.81 -23.82 -6.60
N GLY A 360 -16.11 -23.92 -6.31
CA GLY A 360 -16.85 -25.18 -6.29
C GLY A 360 -16.61 -26.08 -5.08
N PHE A 361 -16.19 -25.52 -3.94
CA PHE A 361 -16.06 -26.27 -2.68
C PHE A 361 -17.34 -26.20 -1.83
N LYS A 362 -17.53 -27.14 -0.90
CA LYS A 362 -18.69 -27.17 0.01
C LYS A 362 -18.60 -26.05 1.04
N TYR A 363 -19.60 -25.17 1.09
CA TYR A 363 -19.74 -24.19 2.15
C TYR A 363 -20.29 -24.82 3.44
N VAL A 364 -19.67 -24.47 4.56
CA VAL A 364 -20.17 -24.72 5.92
C VAL A 364 -19.92 -23.43 6.69
N GLN A 365 -20.98 -22.85 7.25
CA GLN A 365 -20.88 -21.65 8.07
C GLN A 365 -20.17 -22.00 9.39
N ASP A 366 -19.17 -21.21 9.77
CA ASP A 366 -18.45 -21.44 11.02
C ASP A 366 -19.34 -21.12 12.22
N GLY A 367 -19.23 -21.84 13.34
CA GLY A 367 -19.87 -21.42 14.60
C GLY A 367 -19.25 -20.11 15.09
N GLN A 368 -20.06 -19.23 15.68
CA GLN A 368 -19.58 -18.03 16.37
C GLN A 368 -19.06 -18.37 17.77
#